data_AF-A0A931D5Z0-F1
#
_entry.id   AF-A0A931D5Z0-F1
#
_cell.length_a   1.000
_cell.length_b   1.000
_cell.length_c   1.000
_cell.angle_alpha   90.00
_cell.angle_beta   90.00
_cell.angle_gamma   90.00
#
_symmetry.space_group_name_H-M   'P 1'
#
loop_
_entity.id
_entity.type
_entity.pdbx_description
1 polymer ?
#
loop_
_entity_poly.entity_id
_entity_poly.type
_entity_poly.pdbx_seq_one_letter_code
_entity_poly.pdbx_strand_id
1 'polypeptide(L)'
;MTNGGSLMEQFIAQELNASVRSVLNRALDERACSDNVLIREFEFNCFDVVLDFERGVVKLQDALSSGVESSTELPMSDFISACGLGLL
;
A
#
# COMPACT_ATOMS: atom_id res chain seq x y z
N MET A 1 -17.39 17.16 -4.32
CA MET A 1 -16.87 16.67 -5.61
C MET A 1 -16.27 15.30 -5.33
N THR A 2 -17.01 14.24 -5.63
CA THR A 2 -16.50 12.88 -5.48
C THR A 2 -15.51 12.64 -6.62
N ASN A 3 -14.22 12.78 -6.36
CA ASN A 3 -13.21 12.26 -7.28
C ASN A 3 -13.29 10.73 -7.21
N GLY A 4 -14.26 10.17 -7.95
CA GLY A 4 -14.63 8.76 -7.96
C GLY A 4 -13.62 7.90 -8.71
N GLY A 5 -12.37 7.92 -8.25
CA GLY A 5 -11.38 6.90 -8.57
C GLY A 5 -11.38 5.79 -7.52
N SER A 6 -10.83 4.64 -7.88
CA SER A 6 -10.54 3.54 -6.94
C SER A 6 -9.70 4.03 -5.75
N LEU A 7 -9.78 3.33 -4.61
CA LEU A 7 -8.93 3.62 -3.43
C LEU A 7 -7.45 3.71 -3.80
N MET A 8 -6.99 2.90 -4.76
CA MET A 8 -5.62 2.94 -5.25
C MET A 8 -5.27 4.26 -5.95
N GLU A 9 -6.13 4.76 -6.83
CA GLU A 9 -5.93 6.06 -7.48
C GLU A 9 -5.93 7.20 -6.47
N GLN A 10 -6.79 7.10 -5.46
CA GLN A 10 -6.86 8.08 -4.37
C GLN A 10 -5.58 8.08 -3.53
N PHE A 11 -5.06 6.90 -3.15
CA PHE A 11 -3.79 6.77 -2.44
C PHE A 11 -2.62 7.36 -3.25
N ILE A 12 -2.54 7.03 -4.54
CA ILE A 12 -1.49 7.56 -5.42
C ILE A 12 -1.55 9.09 -5.49
N ALA A 13 -2.75 9.65 -5.64
CA ALA A 13 -2.93 11.09 -5.80
C ALA A 13 -2.70 11.88 -4.50
N GLN A 14 -3.03 11.30 -3.34
CA GLN A 14 -3.07 12.03 -2.07
C GLN A 14 -1.86 11.75 -1.17
N GLU A 15 -1.29 10.55 -1.22
CA GLU A 15 -0.29 10.10 -0.25
C GLU A 15 1.06 9.77 -0.89
N LEU A 16 1.05 9.19 -2.10
CA LEU A 16 2.26 8.61 -2.71
C LEU A 16 3.27 9.66 -3.22
N ASN A 17 4.13 10.10 -2.30
CA ASN A 17 5.29 10.95 -2.58
C ASN A 17 6.61 10.15 -2.52
N ALA A 18 7.75 10.82 -2.75
CA ALA A 18 9.07 10.19 -2.73
C ALA A 18 9.44 9.55 -1.37
N SER A 19 9.01 10.15 -0.26
CA SER A 19 9.23 9.61 1.09
C SER A 19 8.43 8.33 1.30
N VAL A 20 7.14 8.34 0.94
CA VAL A 20 6.26 7.18 1.02
C VAL A 20 6.79 6.03 0.15
N ARG A 21 7.22 6.31 -1.08
CA ARG A 21 7.89 5.31 -1.93
C ARG A 21 9.13 4.72 -1.28
N SER A 22 9.96 5.57 -0.65
CA SER A 22 11.17 5.09 0.03
C SER A 22 10.86 4.18 1.22
N VAL A 23 9.81 4.49 1.99
CA VAL A 23 9.35 3.66 3.12
C VAL A 23 8.85 2.32 2.61
N LEU A 24 8.02 2.32 1.57
CA LEU A 24 7.48 1.09 0.97
C LEU A 24 8.60 0.22 0.35
N ASN A 25 9.55 0.80 -0.39
CA ASN A 25 10.70 0.06 -0.94
C ASN A 25 11.53 -0.59 0.17
N ARG A 26 11.79 0.11 1.27
CA ARG A 26 12.52 -0.46 2.40
C ARG A 26 11.82 -1.69 2.97
N ALA A 27 10.49 -1.69 3.02
CA ALA A 27 9.73 -2.84 3.48
C ALA A 27 9.87 -4.06 2.55
N LEU A 28 9.91 -3.81 1.23
CA LEU A 28 10.18 -4.85 0.23
C LEU A 28 11.62 -5.38 0.40
N ASP A 29 12.61 -4.51 0.60
CA ASP A 29 14.01 -4.89 0.83
C ASP A 29 14.16 -5.73 2.11
N GLU A 30 13.45 -5.36 3.19
CA GLU A 30 13.43 -6.14 4.43
C GLU A 30 12.87 -7.55 4.21
N ARG A 31 11.79 -7.67 3.43
CA ARG A 31 11.24 -8.98 3.02
C ARG A 31 12.23 -9.75 2.16
N ALA A 32 12.92 -9.12 1.24
CA ALA A 32 13.92 -9.77 0.38
C ALA A 32 15.07 -10.37 1.20
N CYS A 33 15.46 -9.69 2.27
CA CYS A 33 16.53 -10.14 3.16
C CYS A 33 16.10 -11.24 4.13
N SER A 34 14.80 -11.43 4.36
CA SER A 34 14.28 -12.37 5.37
C SER A 34 12.86 -12.83 5.07
N ASP A 35 12.71 -14.13 4.84
CA ASP A 35 11.39 -14.78 4.69
C ASP A 35 10.54 -14.75 5.97
N ASN A 36 11.11 -14.37 7.12
CA ASN A 36 10.38 -14.22 8.37
C ASN A 36 9.56 -12.93 8.47
N VAL A 37 9.74 -11.99 7.52
CA VAL A 37 8.92 -10.77 7.46
C VAL A 37 7.62 -11.11 6.73
N LEU A 38 6.58 -11.46 7.49
CA LEU A 38 5.30 -11.87 6.92
C LEU A 38 4.38 -10.70 6.64
N ILE A 39 4.34 -9.70 7.53
CA ILE A 39 3.43 -8.56 7.46
C ILE A 39 4.16 -7.27 7.83
N ARG A 40 3.82 -6.18 7.13
CA ARG A 40 4.19 -4.80 7.47
C ARG A 40 2.97 -3.89 7.39
N GLU A 41 2.78 -3.05 8.40
CA GLU A 41 1.67 -2.11 8.50
C GLU A 41 2.22 -0.68 8.52
N PHE A 42 1.58 0.21 7.77
CA PHE A 42 1.94 1.62 7.66
C PHE A 42 0.68 2.46 7.84
N GLU A 43 0.76 3.45 8.71
CA GLU A 43 -0.24 4.49 8.86
C GLU A 43 0.32 5.76 8.20
N PHE A 44 -0.32 6.18 7.11
CA PHE A 44 -0.02 7.45 6.44
C PHE A 44 -1.09 8.50 6.77
N ASN A 45 -1.04 9.68 6.16
CA ASN A 45 -1.91 10.79 6.56
C ASN A 45 -3.40 10.47 6.34
N CYS A 46 -3.73 9.89 5.19
CA CYS A 46 -5.10 9.56 4.81
C CYS A 46 -5.33 8.06 4.63
N PHE A 47 -4.26 7.25 4.59
CA PHE A 47 -4.36 5.84 4.24
C PHE A 47 -3.53 4.94 5.14
N ASP A 48 -4.11 3.80 5.48
CA ASP A 48 -3.39 2.68 6.07
C ASP A 48 -3.05 1.66 4.98
N VAL A 49 -1.82 1.16 5.00
CA VAL A 49 -1.31 0.15 4.05
C VAL A 49 -0.77 -1.04 4.82
N VAL A 50 -1.32 -2.22 4.55
CA VAL A 50 -0.81 -3.50 5.05
C VAL A 50 -0.22 -4.27 3.88
N LEU A 51 1.10 -4.51 3.93
CA LEU A 51 1.79 -5.45 3.04
C LEU A 51 1.74 -6.84 3.70
N ASP A 52 0.91 -7.73 3.15
CA ASP A 52 0.82 -9.12 3.59
C ASP A 52 1.62 -9.99 2.61
N PHE A 53 2.89 -10.22 2.96
CA PHE A 53 3.82 -11.01 2.16
C PHE A 53 3.51 -12.50 2.19
N GLU A 54 2.83 -12.97 3.24
CA GLU A 54 2.41 -14.36 3.35
C GLU A 54 1.30 -14.68 2.33
N ARG A 55 0.31 -13.79 2.21
CA ARG A 55 -0.80 -13.92 1.27
C ARG A 55 -0.51 -13.33 -0.11
N GLY A 56 0.56 -12.54 -0.25
CA GLY A 56 0.92 -11.86 -1.51
C GLY A 56 -0.05 -10.75 -1.90
N VAL A 57 -0.69 -10.12 -0.90
CA VAL A 57 -1.70 -9.07 -1.10
C VAL A 57 -1.33 -7.81 -0.35
N VAL A 58 -1.90 -6.69 -0.78
CA VAL A 58 -1.86 -5.42 -0.06
C VAL A 58 -3.28 -5.07 0.33
N LYS A 59 -3.48 -4.73 1.60
CA LYS A 59 -4.72 -4.08 2.04
C LYS A 59 -4.48 -2.58 2.10
N LEU A 60 -5.29 -1.84 1.38
CA LEU A 60 -5.30 -0.38 1.38
C LEU A 60 -6.60 0.09 2.01
N GLN A 61 -6.52 0.97 2.99
CA GLN A 61 -7.68 1.49 3.70
C GLN A 61 -7.61 3.01 3.78
N ASP A 62 -8.71 3.69 3.46
CA ASP A 62 -8.91 5.10 3.76
C ASP A 62 -9.18 5.23 5.26
N ALA A 63 -8.21 5.80 5.99
CA ALA A 63 -8.26 5.96 7.44
C ALA A 63 -9.30 7.00 7.88
N LEU A 64 -9.74 7.87 6.96
CA LEU A 64 -10.71 8.93 7.22
C LEU A 64 -12.16 8.48 6.95
N SER A 65 -12.35 7.29 6.38
CA SER A 65 -13.65 6.74 6.01
C SER A 65 -13.95 5.45 6.77
N SER A 66 -15.14 5.36 7.37
CA SER A 66 -15.58 4.20 8.16
C SER A 66 -16.57 3.28 7.43
N GLY A 67 -16.69 3.39 6.10
CA GLY A 67 -17.63 2.62 5.29
C GLY A 67 -17.08 1.27 4.79
N VAL A 68 -17.94 0.36 4.33
CA VAL A 68 -17.52 -0.94 3.75
C VAL A 68 -16.62 -0.76 2.51
N GLU A 69 -16.79 0.33 1.78
CA GLU A 69 -15.96 0.71 0.63
C GLU A 69 -14.69 1.48 1.02
N SER A 70 -14.39 1.63 2.33
CA SER A 70 -13.18 2.33 2.77
C SER A 70 -11.92 1.47 2.74
N SER A 71 -12.02 0.19 2.38
CA SER A 71 -10.85 -0.68 2.21
C SER A 71 -10.94 -1.55 0.98
N THR A 72 -9.77 -1.89 0.43
CA THR A 72 -9.63 -2.80 -0.70
C THR A 72 -8.41 -3.70 -0.49
N GLU A 73 -8.49 -4.95 -0.94
CA GLU A 73 -7.35 -5.84 -1.06
C GLU A 73 -7.00 -5.98 -2.54
N LEU A 74 -5.71 -5.89 -2.88
CA LEU A 74 -5.20 -6.04 -4.24
C LEU A 74 -3.93 -6.88 -4.28
N PRO A 75 -3.61 -7.52 -5.43
CA PRO A 75 -2.36 -8.25 -5.58
C PRO A 75 -1.16 -7.34 -5.31
N MET A 76 -0.15 -7.86 -4.60
CA MET A 76 1.04 -7.08 -4.28
C MET A 76 1.81 -6.64 -5.53
N SER A 77 1.80 -7.45 -6.60
CA SER A 77 2.35 -7.09 -7.91
C SER A 77 1.73 -5.83 -8.48
N ASP A 78 0.41 -5.70 -8.37
CA ASP A 78 -0.34 -4.58 -8.94
C ASP A 78 -0.07 -3.31 -8.14
N PHE A 79 0.01 -3.45 -6.81
CA PHE A 79 0.39 -2.37 -5.90
C PHE A 79 1.80 -1.86 -6.19
N ILE A 80 2.79 -2.77 -6.33
CA ILE A 80 4.19 -2.44 -6.65
C ILE A 80 4.26 -1.69 -7.99
N SER A 81 3.62 -2.23 -9.03
CA SER A 81 3.61 -1.64 -10.37
C SER A 81 3.00 -0.25 -10.36
N ALA A 82 1.82 -0.09 -9.75
CA ALA A 82 1.12 1.20 -9.73
C ALA A 82 1.82 2.25 -8.86
N CYS A 83 2.53 1.83 -7.81
CA CYS A 83 3.32 2.75 -6.98
C CYS A 83 4.68 3.11 -7.59
N GLY A 84 5.11 2.41 -8.63
CA GLY A 84 6.46 2.55 -9.20
C GLY A 84 7.54 2.15 -8.21
N LEU A 85 7.30 1.09 -7.42
CA LEU A 85 8.27 0.54 -6.49
C LEU A 85 9.26 -0.35 -7.24
N GLY A 86 10.48 -0.45 -6.73
CA GLY A 86 11.51 -1.31 -7.31
C GLY A 86 11.07 -2.77 -7.24
N LEU A 87 11.08 -3.45 -8.37
CA LEU A 87 11.07 -4.91 -8.39
C LEU A 87 12.44 -5.37 -7.84
N LEU A 88 12.39 -6.16 -6.77
CA LEU A 88 13.52 -6.97 -6.32
C LEU A 88 14.07 -7.85 -7.46
#